data_AF-A0AAW8RCE4-F1
#
_entry.id   AF-A0AAW8RCE4-F1
#
_cell.length_a   1.000
_cell.length_b   1.000
_cell.length_c   1.000
_cell.angle_alpha   90.00
_cell.angle_beta   90.00
_cell.angle_gamma   90.00
#
_symmetry.space_group_name_H-M   'P 1'
#
loop_
_entity.id
_entity.type
_entity.pdbx_description
1 polymer ?
#
loop_
_entity_poly.entity_id
_entity_poly.type
_entity_poly.pdbx_seq_one_letter_code
_entity_poly.pdbx_strand_id
1 'polypeptide(L)'
;MDNIEYKNKYKQLEEQYYQEKRDIQRQQKKLDEQVVQFRRETNQLVDKVMYLTKNDDWNKQQFYRNMEESEVSIRQEGRRYSQQLEEEEEQLTKSYRKDLENLDEQRQAQR
;
A
#
# COMPACT_ATOMS: atom_id res chain seq x y z
N MET A 1 0.04 23.76 -30.69
CA MET A 1 -1.09 23.07 -30.06
C MET A 1 -2.02 24.17 -29.65
N ASP A 2 -3.30 24.08 -29.97
CA ASP A 2 -4.22 25.14 -29.57
C ASP A 2 -4.33 25.22 -28.04
N ASN A 3 -4.58 26.42 -27.52
CA ASN A 3 -4.60 26.71 -26.10
C ASN A 3 -5.71 25.93 -25.36
N ILE A 4 -6.83 25.65 -26.04
CA ILE A 4 -7.92 24.84 -25.51
C ILE A 4 -7.49 23.37 -25.40
N GLU A 5 -6.85 22.82 -26.43
CA GLU A 5 -6.37 21.43 -26.44
C GLU A 5 -5.31 21.20 -25.35
N TYR A 6 -4.37 22.13 -25.19
CA TYR A 6 -3.36 22.09 -24.14
C TYR A 6 -3.99 22.06 -22.73
N LYS A 7 -4.94 22.98 -22.46
CA LYS A 7 -5.64 23.03 -21.16
C LYS A 7 -6.40 21.75 -20.87
N ASN A 8 -7.05 21.17 -21.88
CA ASN A 8 -7.79 19.93 -21.72
C ASN A 8 -6.88 18.75 -21.39
N LYS A 9 -5.75 18.59 -22.11
CA LYS A 9 -4.79 17.51 -21.82
C LYS A 9 -4.12 17.69 -20.47
N TYR A 10 -3.73 18.92 -20.11
CA TYR A 10 -3.18 19.21 -18.79
C TYR A 10 -4.13 18.78 -17.68
N LYS A 11 -5.41 19.18 -17.77
CA LYS A 11 -6.43 18.82 -16.80
C LYS A 11 -6.65 17.31 -16.71
N GLN A 12 -6.65 16.61 -17.84
CA GLN A 12 -6.77 15.15 -17.86
C GLN A 12 -5.61 14.46 -17.15
N LEU A 13 -4.36 14.88 -17.43
CA LEU A 13 -3.18 14.33 -16.76
C LEU A 13 -3.22 14.59 -15.24
N GLU A 14 -3.64 15.79 -14.84
CA GLU A 14 -3.79 16.16 -13.43
C GLU A 14 -4.86 15.32 -12.72
N GLU A 15 -6.03 15.16 -13.34
CA GLU A 15 -7.12 14.34 -12.79
C GLU A 15 -6.71 12.86 -12.65
N GLN A 16 -6.02 12.30 -13.65
CA GLN A 16 -5.49 10.94 -13.61
C GLN A 16 -4.47 10.76 -12.48
N TYR A 17 -3.48 11.67 -12.39
CA TYR A 17 -2.46 11.63 -11.35
C TYR A 17 -3.06 11.62 -9.95
N TYR A 18 -3.98 12.55 -9.66
CA TYR A 18 -4.60 12.61 -8.33
C TYR A 18 -5.51 11.43 -8.05
N GLN A 19 -6.14 10.85 -9.08
CA GLN A 19 -6.95 9.66 -8.90
C GLN A 19 -6.10 8.46 -8.49
N GLU A 20 -5.04 8.17 -9.24
CA GLU A 20 -4.13 7.06 -8.96
C GLU A 20 -3.43 7.23 -7.61
N LYS A 21 -2.97 8.46 -7.30
CA LYS A 21 -2.39 8.78 -6.00
C LYS A 21 -3.33 8.48 -4.83
N ARG A 22 -4.61 8.84 -4.95
CA ARG A 22 -5.61 8.52 -3.92
C ARG A 22 -5.86 7.03 -3.78
N ASP A 23 -5.71 6.28 -4.86
CA ASP A 23 -5.92 4.83 -4.84
C ASP A 23 -4.74 4.13 -4.15
N ILE A 24 -3.50 4.57 -4.40
CA ILE A 24 -2.31 4.12 -3.66
C ILE A 24 -2.45 4.40 -2.15
N GLN A 25 -2.83 5.63 -1.78
CA GLN A 25 -3.04 6.01 -0.38
C GLN A 25 -4.14 5.18 0.31
N ARG A 26 -5.21 4.86 -0.43
CA ARG A 26 -6.27 3.96 0.06
C ARG A 26 -5.76 2.55 0.29
N GLN A 27 -4.89 2.04 -0.59
CA GLN A 27 -4.27 0.72 -0.43
C GLN A 27 -3.35 0.67 0.79
N GLN A 28 -2.50 1.69 1.00
CA GLN A 28 -1.65 1.80 2.19
C GLN A 28 -2.47 1.78 3.48
N LYS A 29 -3.51 2.61 3.57
CA LYS A 29 -4.40 2.64 4.73
C LYS A 29 -5.07 1.29 4.98
N LYS A 30 -5.56 0.64 3.92
CA LYS A 30 -6.19 -0.68 4.03
C LYS A 30 -5.21 -1.75 4.52
N LEU A 31 -3.97 -1.71 4.04
CA LEU A 31 -2.92 -2.62 4.49
C LEU A 31 -2.64 -2.45 5.99
N ASP A 32 -2.50 -1.21 6.46
CA ASP A 32 -2.29 -0.91 7.88
C ASP A 32 -3.44 -1.44 8.75
N GLU A 33 -4.68 -1.19 8.33
CA GLU A 33 -5.87 -1.70 9.00
C GLU A 33 -5.89 -3.24 9.05
N GLN A 34 -5.52 -3.90 7.94
CA GLN A 34 -5.47 -5.35 7.86
C GLN A 34 -4.40 -5.95 8.78
N VAL A 35 -3.22 -5.35 8.87
CA VAL A 35 -2.14 -5.82 9.76
C VAL A 35 -2.57 -5.70 11.23
N VAL A 36 -3.20 -4.58 11.61
CA VAL A 36 -3.72 -4.40 12.97
C VAL A 36 -4.84 -5.39 13.29
N GLN A 37 -5.78 -5.59 12.35
CA GLN A 37 -6.88 -6.53 12.53
C GLN A 37 -6.37 -7.98 12.65
N PHE A 38 -5.44 -8.38 11.78
CA PHE A 38 -4.82 -9.70 11.82
C PHE A 38 -4.17 -9.97 13.18
N ARG A 39 -3.40 -9.00 13.69
CA ARG A 39 -2.76 -9.11 15.01
C ARG A 39 -3.78 -9.32 16.13
N ARG A 40 -4.88 -8.56 16.09
CA ARG A 40 -5.96 -8.66 17.09
C ARG A 40 -6.62 -10.03 17.05
N GLU A 41 -7.00 -10.51 15.87
CA GLU A 41 -7.66 -11.81 15.69
C GLU A 41 -6.74 -12.96 16.09
N THR A 42 -5.45 -12.85 15.76
CA THR A 42 -4.42 -13.82 16.14
C THR A 42 -4.28 -13.94 17.65
N ASN A 43 -4.19 -12.81 18.36
CA ASN A 43 -4.11 -12.82 19.82
C ASN A 43 -5.35 -13.46 20.46
N GLN A 44 -6.54 -13.14 19.94
CA GLN A 44 -7.78 -13.76 20.41
C GLN A 44 -7.82 -15.27 20.17
N LEU A 45 -7.26 -15.74 19.05
CA LEU A 45 -7.17 -17.16 18.75
C LEU A 45 -6.18 -17.87 19.69
N VAL A 46 -5.02 -17.26 19.94
CA VAL A 46 -4.03 -17.75 20.91
C VAL A 46 -4.67 -17.92 22.29
N ASP A 47 -5.39 -16.91 22.78
CA ASP A 47 -6.08 -16.98 24.07
C ASP A 47 -7.11 -18.12 24.11
N LYS A 48 -7.88 -18.32 23.04
CA LYS A 48 -8.84 -19.42 22.94
C LYS A 48 -8.16 -20.78 22.96
N VAL A 49 -7.09 -20.97 22.18
CA VAL A 49 -6.32 -22.24 22.17
C VAL A 49 -5.78 -22.53 23.57
N MET A 50 -5.23 -21.52 24.24
CA MET A 50 -4.69 -21.66 25.60
C MET A 50 -5.77 -22.03 26.62
N TYR A 51 -6.96 -21.44 26.51
CA TYR A 51 -8.09 -21.76 27.38
C TYR A 51 -8.59 -23.20 27.17
N LEU A 52 -8.75 -23.62 25.92
CA LEU A 52 -9.28 -24.94 25.56
C LEU A 52 -8.32 -26.07 25.91
N THR A 53 -7.02 -25.84 25.74
CA THR A 53 -5.96 -26.84 25.95
C THR A 53 -5.25 -26.66 27.30
N LYS A 54 -5.88 -25.95 28.24
CA LYS A 54 -5.25 -25.59 29.53
C LYS A 54 -4.78 -26.82 30.32
N ASN A 55 -5.53 -27.91 30.23
CA ASN A 55 -5.30 -29.17 30.95
C ASN A 55 -4.61 -30.24 30.09
N ASP A 56 -4.39 -29.95 28.80
CA ASP A 56 -3.74 -30.89 27.90
C ASP A 56 -2.22 -30.83 28.10
N ASP A 57 -1.56 -31.97 27.92
CA ASP A 57 -0.11 -32.06 27.98
C ASP A 57 0.46 -31.89 26.57
N TRP A 58 0.88 -30.66 26.27
CA TRP A 58 1.44 -30.26 24.98
C TRP A 58 2.39 -29.07 25.13
N ASN A 59 3.23 -28.86 24.12
CA ASN A 59 4.28 -27.86 24.17
C ASN A 59 3.78 -26.44 23.88
N LYS A 60 3.17 -25.81 24.91
CA LYS A 60 2.68 -24.42 24.87
C LYS A 60 3.77 -23.42 24.47
N GLN A 61 5.02 -23.63 24.91
CA GLN A 61 6.14 -22.75 24.57
C GLN A 61 6.51 -22.80 23.08
N GLN A 62 6.45 -23.97 22.46
CA GLN A 62 6.68 -24.10 21.03
C GLN A 62 5.57 -23.43 20.23
N PHE A 63 4.32 -23.53 20.69
CA PHE A 63 3.21 -22.83 20.07
C PHE A 63 3.35 -21.31 20.12
N TYR A 64 3.67 -20.74 21.28
CA TYR A 64 3.91 -19.29 21.38
C TYR A 64 5.02 -18.83 20.43
N ARG A 65 6.13 -19.57 20.37
CA ARG A 65 7.23 -19.26 19.43
C ARG A 65 6.76 -19.27 17.98
N ASN A 66 6.03 -20.30 17.56
CA ASN A 66 5.50 -20.37 16.19
C ASN A 66 4.55 -19.21 15.88
N MET A 67 3.74 -18.78 16.85
CA MET A 67 2.82 -17.65 16.70
C MET A 67 3.57 -16.31 16.61
N GLU A 68 4.60 -16.12 17.44
CA GLU A 68 5.47 -14.94 17.38
C GLU A 68 6.23 -14.86 16.04
N GLU A 69 6.78 -15.97 15.56
CA GLU A 69 7.43 -16.06 14.26
C GLU A 69 6.46 -15.69 13.13
N SER A 70 5.22 -16.20 13.17
CA SER A 70 4.18 -15.85 12.19
C SER A 70 3.83 -14.36 12.23
N GLU A 71 3.68 -13.76 13.43
CA GLU A 71 3.42 -12.33 13.59
C GLU A 71 4.57 -11.47 13.04
N VAL A 72 5.82 -11.92 13.20
CA VAL A 72 6.99 -11.25 12.63
C VAL A 72 6.96 -11.32 11.10
N SER A 73 6.74 -12.50 10.51
CA SER A 73 6.68 -12.66 9.05
C SER A 73 5.59 -11.79 8.42
N ILE A 74 4.41 -11.73 9.03
CA ILE A 74 3.29 -10.94 8.49
C ILE A 74 3.57 -9.44 8.57
N ARG A 75 4.21 -8.97 9.65
CA ARG A 75 4.66 -7.57 9.74
C ARG A 75 5.73 -7.24 8.71
N GLN A 76 6.64 -8.17 8.43
CA GLN A 76 7.68 -7.98 7.42
C GLN A 76 7.08 -7.89 6.02
N GLU A 77 6.16 -8.78 5.66
CA GLU A 77 5.46 -8.73 4.37
C GLU A 77 4.58 -7.47 4.23
N GLY A 78 3.88 -7.06 5.30
CA GLY A 78 3.15 -5.81 5.31
C GLY A 78 4.05 -4.59 5.05
N ARG A 79 5.22 -4.53 5.69
CA ARG A 79 6.21 -3.46 5.43
C ARG A 79 6.73 -3.49 4.00
N ARG A 80 7.04 -4.67 3.49
CA ARG A 80 7.54 -4.84 2.11
C ARG A 80 6.51 -4.34 1.10
N TYR A 81 5.23 -4.68 1.29
CA TYR A 81 4.18 -4.21 0.41
C TYR A 81 3.95 -2.70 0.53
N SER A 82 4.04 -2.13 1.74
CA SER A 82 4.00 -0.68 1.93
C SER A 82 5.12 0.04 1.15
N GLN A 83 6.35 -0.51 1.19
CA GLN A 83 7.48 0.03 0.42
C GLN A 83 7.23 -0.02 -1.09
N GLN A 84 6.63 -1.10 -1.60
CA GLN A 84 6.26 -1.19 -3.02
C GLN A 84 5.24 -0.10 -3.41
N LEU A 85 4.28 0.20 -2.55
CA LEU A 85 3.32 1.28 -2.77
C LEU A 85 3.98 2.67 -2.75
N GLU A 86 4.96 2.88 -1.86
CA GLU A 86 5.76 4.12 -1.84
C GLU A 86 6.59 4.29 -3.12
N GLU A 87 7.23 3.21 -3.58
CA GLU A 87 7.96 3.21 -4.86
C GLU A 87 7.01 3.48 -6.04
N GLU A 88 5.81 2.90 -6.05
CA GLU A 88 4.79 3.14 -7.06
C GLU A 88 4.33 4.61 -7.07
N GLU A 89 4.10 5.22 -5.90
CA GLU A 89 3.75 6.65 -5.81
C GLU A 89 4.89 7.56 -6.33
N GLU A 90 6.15 7.19 -6.05
CA GLU A 90 7.31 7.92 -6.56
C GLU A 90 7.40 7.83 -8.08
N GLN A 91 7.23 6.64 -8.66
CA GLN A 91 7.24 6.43 -10.11
C GLN A 91 6.07 7.15 -10.79
N LEU A 92 4.87 7.11 -10.21
CA LEU A 92 3.71 7.85 -10.68
C LEU A 92 4.01 9.35 -10.73
N THR A 93 4.62 9.90 -9.68
CA THR A 93 4.99 11.31 -9.63
C THR A 93 6.05 11.68 -10.68
N LYS A 94 7.02 10.79 -10.93
CA LYS A 94 8.03 10.98 -11.99
C LYS A 94 7.38 10.95 -13.37
N SER A 95 6.49 10.00 -13.64
CA SER A 95 5.78 9.89 -14.92
C SER A 95 4.94 11.15 -15.18
N TYR A 96 4.15 11.56 -14.21
CA TYR A 96 3.31 12.76 -14.34
C TYR A 96 4.13 14.01 -14.68
N ARG A 97 5.27 14.23 -14.03
CA ARG A 97 6.17 15.36 -14.35
C ARG A 97 6.68 15.29 -15.78
N LYS A 98 7.12 14.10 -16.22
CA LYS A 98 7.59 13.89 -17.59
C LYS A 98 6.48 14.12 -18.62
N ASP A 99 5.26 13.72 -18.31
CA ASP A 99 4.10 13.93 -19.20
C ASP A 99 3.75 15.42 -19.32
N LEU A 100 3.87 16.19 -18.24
CA LEU A 100 3.74 17.65 -18.29
C LEU A 100 4.84 18.31 -19.12
N GLU A 101 6.11 17.90 -18.94
CA GLU A 101 7.24 18.40 -19.73
C GLU A 101 7.03 18.15 -21.23
N ASN A 102 6.64 16.91 -21.60
CA ASN A 102 6.33 16.54 -22.98
C ASN A 102 5.17 17.39 -23.55
N LEU A 103 4.14 17.67 -22.74
CA LEU A 103 3.00 18.49 -23.16
C LEU A 103 3.42 19.94 -23.41
N ASP A 104 4.32 20.48 -22.59
CA ASP A 104 4.87 21.82 -22.75
C ASP A 104 5.75 21.92 -24.00
N GLU A 105 6.61 20.93 -24.26
CA GLU A 105 7.43 20.85 -25.47
C GLU A 105 6.56 20.80 -26.73
N GLN A 106 5.50 19.97 -26.75
CA GLN A 106 4.56 19.90 -27.87
C GLN A 106 3.85 21.23 -28.13
N ARG A 107 3.56 21.99 -27.07
CA ARG A 107 2.96 23.32 -27.21
C ARG A 107 3.94 24.31 -27.82
N GLN A 108 5.21 24.26 -27.43
CA GLN A 108 6.26 25.16 -27.91
C GLN A 108 6.69 24.84 -29.36
N ALA A 109 6.78 23.57 -29.73
CA ALA A 109 7.17 23.13 -31.08
C ALA A 109 6.14 23.49 -32.18
N GLN A 110 4.94 23.92 -31.80
CA GLN A 110 3.85 24.31 -32.70
C GLN A 110 3.54 25.82 -32.65
N ARG A 111 4.43 26.61 -32.04
CA ARG A 111 4.44 28.09 -32.10
C ARG A 111 5.45 28.56 -33.13
#